data_AF-A0A2G9UQ01-F1
#
_entry.id   AF-A0A2G9UQ01-F1
#
_cell.length_a   1.000
_cell.length_b   1.000
_cell.length_c   1.000
_cell.angle_alpha   90.00
_cell.angle_beta   90.00
_cell.angle_gamma   90.00
#
_symmetry.space_group_name_H-M   'P 1'
#
loop_
_entity.id
_entity.type
_entity.pdbx_description
1 polymer ?
#
loop_
_entity_poly.entity_id
_entity_poly.type
_entity_poly.pdbx_seq_one_letter_code
_entity_poly.pdbx_strand_id
1 'polypeptide(L)' 'MDFKHNLFRSLVAKGLAKDKFGGNALKAARMRKMVYDCDVEASALRLAEKCRWGHSNKLGRLGHGENI' A
#
# COMPACT_ATOMS: atom_id res chain seq x y z
N MET A 1 -1.83 -5.13 10.09
CA MET A 1 -2.28 -4.07 9.15
C MET A 1 -2.66 -4.60 7.75
N ASP A 2 -2.45 -5.88 7.42
CA ASP A 2 -2.52 -6.34 6.01
C ASP A 2 -3.92 -6.75 5.53
N PHE A 3 -4.85 -7.07 6.44
CA PHE A 3 -6.15 -7.64 6.06
C PHE A 3 -6.91 -6.71 5.11
N LYS A 4 -7.01 -5.41 5.45
CA LYS A 4 -7.70 -4.43 4.60
C LYS A 4 -6.99 -4.25 3.25
N HIS A 5 -5.66 -4.18 3.24
CA HIS A 5 -4.89 -4.07 1.99
C HIS A 5 -5.15 -5.26 1.07
N ASN A 6 -5.07 -6.48 1.59
CA ASN A 6 -5.32 -7.69 0.81
C ASN A 6 -6.79 -7.83 0.37
N LEU A 7 -7.75 -7.39 1.19
CA LEU A 7 -9.16 -7.31 0.81
C LEU A 7 -9.35 -6.40 -0.40
N PHE A 8 -8.83 -5.17 -0.36
CA PHE A 8 -8.93 -4.24 -1.49
C PHE A 8 -8.20 -4.76 -2.74
N ARG A 9 -6.99 -5.33 -2.58
CA ARG A 9 -6.26 -5.98 -3.68
C ARG A 9 -7.10 -7.09 -4.32
N SER A 10 -7.80 -7.89 -3.52
CA SER A 10 -8.70 -8.94 -4.02
C SER A 10 -9.91 -8.36 -4.77
N LEU A 11 -10.54 -7.29 -4.26
CA LEU A 11 -11.66 -6.64 -4.93
C LEU A 11 -11.26 -6.08 -6.30
N VAL A 12 -10.11 -5.41 -6.36
CA VAL A 12 -9.54 -4.90 -7.63
C VAL A 12 -9.21 -6.07 -8.55
N ALA A 13 -8.51 -7.11 -8.06
CA ALA A 13 -8.11 -8.25 -8.89
C ALA A 13 -9.30 -9.00 -9.51
N LYS A 14 -10.43 -9.08 -8.80
CA LYS A 14 -11.68 -9.68 -9.29
C LYS A 14 -12.48 -8.77 -10.22
N GLY A 15 -12.09 -7.50 -10.39
CA GLY A 15 -12.81 -6.51 -11.18
C GLY A 15 -14.11 -6.03 -10.52
N LEU A 16 -14.12 -6.00 -9.18
CA LEU A 16 -15.28 -5.60 -8.37
C LEU A 16 -15.14 -4.20 -7.76
N ALA A 17 -13.95 -3.60 -7.85
CA ALA A 17 -13.71 -2.25 -7.35
C ALA A 17 -14.25 -1.22 -8.35
N LYS A 18 -15.09 -0.28 -7.88
CA LYS A 18 -15.64 0.79 -8.71
C LYS A 18 -14.53 1.73 -9.20
N ASP A 19 -14.55 2.07 -10.49
CA ASP A 19 -13.63 3.06 -11.05
C ASP A 19 -14.32 4.43 -11.16
N LYS A 20 -13.55 5.49 -10.89
CA LYS A 20 -14.01 6.89 -11.01
C LYS A 20 -14.37 7.25 -12.45
N PHE A 21 -13.71 6.65 -13.43
CA PHE A 21 -13.98 6.88 -14.86
C PHE A 21 -15.22 6.13 -15.38
N GLY A 22 -15.94 5.40 -14.50
CA GLY A 22 -17.10 4.58 -14.85
C GLY A 22 -16.76 3.08 -14.88
N GLY A 23 -17.78 2.24 -14.74
CA GLY A 23 -17.56 0.78 -14.64
C GLY A 23 -16.79 0.36 -13.39
N ASN A 24 -16.05 -0.75 -13.48
CA ASN A 24 -15.16 -1.27 -12.43
C ASN A 24 -13.72 -1.34 -12.97
N ALA A 25 -12.74 -1.37 -12.06
CA ALA A 25 -11.36 -1.63 -12.39
C ALA A 25 -11.20 -2.98 -13.12
N LEU A 26 -10.21 -3.07 -14.01
CA LEU A 26 -9.93 -4.29 -14.76
C LEU A 26 -9.42 -5.40 -13.84
N LYS A 27 -9.73 -6.65 -14.21
CA LYS A 27 -9.22 -7.84 -13.51
C LYS A 27 -7.69 -7.90 -13.59
N ALA A 28 -7.06 -8.28 -12.50
CA ALA A 28 -5.60 -8.43 -12.45
C ALA A 28 -5.21 -9.90 -12.57
N ALA A 29 -4.38 -10.24 -13.57
CA ALA A 29 -3.98 -11.63 -13.82
C ALA A 29 -3.10 -12.24 -12.71
N ARG A 30 -2.28 -11.42 -12.03
CA ARG A 30 -1.27 -11.87 -11.05
C ARG A 30 -1.08 -10.89 -9.88
N MET A 31 -2.18 -10.49 -9.23
CA MET A 31 -2.10 -9.62 -8.04
C MET A 31 -1.50 -10.39 -6.85
N ARG A 32 -0.28 -10.01 -6.43
CA ARG A 32 0.42 -10.67 -5.30
C ARG A 32 -0.30 -10.42 -3.97
N LYS A 33 -0.24 -11.37 -3.03
CA LYS A 33 -0.69 -11.16 -1.65
C LYS A 33 0.39 -10.39 -0.88
N MET A 34 -0.01 -9.35 -0.16
CA MET A 34 0.87 -8.61 0.74
C MET A 34 1.06 -9.40 2.04
N VAL A 35 2.28 -9.34 2.60
CA VAL A 35 2.65 -9.94 3.87
C VAL A 35 3.27 -8.84 4.72
N TYR A 36 3.01 -8.88 6.03
CA TYR A 36 3.59 -7.99 6.99
C TYR A 36 5.11 -8.15 7.04
N ASP A 37 5.82 -7.03 7.12
CA ASP A 37 7.26 -7.00 7.21
C ASP A 37 7.68 -5.99 8.30
N CYS A 38 8.38 -6.49 9.32
CA CYS A 38 8.80 -5.70 10.47
C CYS A 38 9.84 -4.64 10.09
N ASP A 39 10.68 -4.88 9.07
CA ASP A 39 11.69 -3.91 8.64
C ASP A 39 11.04 -2.71 7.93
N VAL A 40 9.98 -3.00 7.16
CA VAL A 40 9.13 -1.96 6.55
C VAL A 40 8.40 -1.17 7.62
N GLU A 41 7.81 -1.82 8.62
CA GLU A 41 7.19 -1.15 9.77
C GLU A 41 8.19 -0.23 10.49
N ALA A 42 9.38 -0.73 10.81
CA ALA A 42 10.39 0.05 11.51
C ALA A 42 10.77 1.32 10.71
N SER A 43 10.82 1.24 9.38
CA SER A 43 11.05 2.43 8.54
C SER A 43 9.90 3.44 8.60
N ALA A 44 8.66 2.96 8.61
CA ALA A 44 7.47 3.81 8.70
C ALA A 44 7.34 4.47 10.08
N LEU A 45 7.65 3.72 11.15
CA LEU A 45 7.64 4.23 12.52
C LEU A 45 8.66 5.37 12.70
N ARG A 46 9.88 5.20 12.19
CA ARG A 46 10.90 6.27 12.22
C ARG A 46 10.48 7.55 11.51
N LEU A 47 9.60 7.47 10.51
CA LEU A 47 8.98 8.66 9.92
C LEU A 47 7.89 9.23 10.83
N ALA A 48 6.97 8.38 11.30
CA ALA A 48 5.83 8.78 12.12
C ALA A 48 6.29 9.49 13.42
N GLU A 49 7.35 9.00 14.05
CA GLU A 49 7.94 9.57 15.27
C GLU A 49 8.46 11.01 15.10
N LYS A 50 8.73 11.45 13.85
CA LYS A 50 9.11 12.85 13.59
C LYS A 50 7.95 13.81 13.79
N CYS A 51 6.70 13.30 13.81
CA CYS A 51 5.47 14.10 13.94
C CYS A 51 5.39 15.25 12.93
N ARG A 52 5.93 15.05 11.72
CA ARG A 52 5.89 16.00 10.62
C ARG A 52 5.15 15.37 9.47
N TRP A 53 4.09 16.04 9.03
CA TRP A 53 3.34 15.61 7.85
C TRP A 53 4.19 15.82 6.60
N GLY A 54 4.40 14.75 5.84
CA GLY A 54 5.20 14.78 4.62
C GLY A 54 6.08 13.54 4.46
N HIS A 55 6.46 13.28 3.21
CA HIS A 55 7.18 12.07 2.85
C HIS A 55 8.58 12.02 3.48
N SER A 56 9.03 10.82 3.82
CA SER A 56 10.44 10.62 4.17
C SER A 56 11.33 10.83 2.94
N ASN A 57 12.59 11.17 3.21
CA ASN A 57 13.61 11.19 2.17
C ASN A 57 13.79 9.78 1.58
N LYS A 58 14.10 9.68 0.28
CA LYS A 58 14.26 8.39 -0.40
C LYS A 58 15.28 7.47 0.29
N LEU A 59 16.34 8.04 0.87
CA LEU A 59 17.34 7.29 1.63
C LEU A 59 16.77 6.62 2.88
N GLY A 60 15.81 7.25 3.56
CA GLY A 60 15.17 6.72 4.77
C GLY A 60 14.22 5.54 4.52
N ARG A 61 13.91 5.27 3.26
CA ARG A 61 12.99 4.21 2.80
C ARG A 61 13.49 3.53 1.51
N LEU A 62 14.80 3.28 1.43
CA LEU A 62 15.43 2.76 0.22
C LEU A 62 14.73 1.47 -0.26
N GLY A 63 14.24 1.47 -1.50
CA GLY A 63 13.51 0.33 -2.07
C GLY A 63 12.03 0.23 -1.69
N HIS A 64 11.49 1.16 -0.88
CA HIS A 64 10.09 1.16 -0.43
C HIS A 64 9.28 2.37 -0.94
N GLY A 65 8.02 2.11 -1.30
CA GLY A 65 7.00 3.14 -1.48
C GLY A 65 6.46 3.61 -0.13
N GLU A 66 5.74 4.74 -0.11
CA GLU A 66 5.25 5.34 1.13
C GLU A 66 3.92 6.08 0.91
N ASN A 67 2.99 5.91 1.85
CA ASN A 67 1.75 6.67 1.99
C ASN A 67 1.70 7.23 3.43
N ILE A 68 1.12 8.43 3.62
CA ILE A 68 1.09 9.21 4.88
C ILE A 68 -0.24 9.93 5.03
#